data_AF-A0A9E4LSR5-F1
#
_entry.id   AF-A0A9E4LSR5-F1
#
_cell.length_a   1.000
_cell.length_b   1.000
_cell.length_c   1.000
_cell.angle_alpha   90.00
_cell.angle_beta   90.00
_cell.angle_gamma   90.00
#
_symmetry.space_group_name_H-M   'P 1'
#
loop_
_entity.id
_entity.type
_entity.pdbx_description
1 polymer ?
#
loop_
_entity_poly.entity_id
_entity_poly.type
_entity_poly.pdbx_seq_one_letter_code
_entity_poly.pdbx_strand_id
1 'polypeptide(L)'
;MWKNAQENRQERSEQALQSSGEWRAECRRLRRSDRDAIPDQLGPPEVFNDARGCAAERRRHGHAVPDAETGPDSRTVTSRLRMSCAGWRKVPTAEEFHRAVHDPEGTPRETAILLTWYHEADVAEQLDARIEGAYSWRELARALHRVGLTRGEAARRLNRFARR
;
A
#
# COMPACT_ATOMS: atom_id res chain seq x y z
N MET A 1 -28.08 -36.93 30.21
CA MET A 1 -27.25 -35.70 30.32
C MET A 1 -26.59 -35.26 28.99
N TRP A 2 -26.64 -36.04 27.90
CA TRP A 2 -25.97 -35.72 26.63
C TRP A 2 -26.76 -34.78 25.68
N LYS A 3 -28.10 -34.74 25.76
CA LYS A 3 -28.94 -33.86 24.91
C LYS A 3 -28.65 -32.37 25.09
N ASN A 4 -28.57 -31.90 26.35
CA ASN A 4 -28.29 -30.48 26.66
C ASN A 4 -26.94 -29.99 26.10
N ALA A 5 -25.96 -30.89 25.91
CA ALA A 5 -24.65 -30.53 25.37
C ALA A 5 -24.67 -30.39 23.84
N GLN A 6 -25.53 -31.12 23.13
CA GLN A 6 -25.75 -30.95 21.69
C GLN A 6 -26.55 -29.68 21.40
N GLU A 7 -27.62 -29.43 22.16
CA GLU A 7 -28.45 -28.23 22.02
C GLU A 7 -27.62 -26.95 22.25
N ASN A 8 -26.79 -26.91 23.31
CA ASN A 8 -25.89 -25.78 23.55
C ASN A 8 -24.84 -25.56 22.45
N ARG A 9 -24.35 -26.62 21.78
CA ARG A 9 -23.42 -26.46 20.65
C ARG A 9 -24.11 -25.88 19.43
N GLN A 10 -25.35 -26.32 19.19
CA GLN A 10 -26.13 -25.88 18.04
C GLN A 10 -26.50 -24.40 18.17
N GLU A 11 -27.00 -23.98 19.34
CA GLU A 11 -27.30 -22.58 19.65
C GLU A 11 -26.06 -21.67 19.53
N ARG A 12 -24.90 -22.11 20.02
CA ARG A 12 -23.65 -21.35 19.88
C ARG A 12 -23.19 -21.22 18.42
N SER A 13 -23.42 -22.25 17.61
CA SER A 13 -23.07 -22.21 16.18
C SER A 13 -23.99 -21.26 15.39
N GLU A 14 -25.28 -21.22 15.75
CA GLU A 14 -26.26 -20.33 15.13
C GLU A 14 -26.02 -18.87 15.52
N GLN A 15 -25.71 -18.60 16.79
CA GLN A 15 -25.31 -17.26 17.25
C GLN A 15 -24.02 -16.78 16.59
N ALA A 16 -23.03 -17.66 16.40
CA ALA A 16 -21.78 -17.31 15.72
C ALA A 16 -22.01 -17.01 14.22
N LEU A 17 -22.90 -17.75 13.56
CA LEU A 17 -23.29 -17.51 12.17
C LEU A 17 -24.06 -16.20 12.01
N GLN A 18 -25.00 -15.90 12.92
CA GLN A 18 -25.73 -14.62 12.93
C GLN A 18 -24.79 -13.44 13.20
N SER A 19 -23.94 -13.53 14.22
CA SER A 19 -22.95 -12.49 14.55
C SER A 19 -21.99 -12.24 13.37
N SER A 20 -21.59 -13.30 12.65
CA SER A 20 -20.77 -13.19 11.44
C SER A 20 -21.53 -12.55 10.27
N GLY A 21 -22.82 -12.87 10.11
CA GLY A 21 -23.70 -12.26 9.12
C GLY A 21 -23.91 -10.76 9.35
N GLU A 22 -24.19 -10.38 10.59
CA GLU A 22 -24.35 -8.99 11.02
C GLU A 22 -23.06 -8.19 10.86
N TRP A 23 -21.92 -8.75 11.29
CA TRP A 23 -20.61 -8.14 11.08
C TRP A 23 -20.29 -7.91 9.59
N ARG A 24 -20.58 -8.90 8.73
CA ARG A 24 -20.41 -8.76 7.27
C ARG A 24 -21.37 -7.73 6.66
N ALA A 25 -22.58 -7.59 7.19
CA ALA A 25 -23.54 -6.58 6.76
C ALA A 25 -23.05 -5.18 7.16
N GLU A 26 -22.57 -5.03 8.39
CA GLU A 26 -22.01 -3.77 8.91
C GLU A 26 -20.74 -3.36 8.15
N CYS A 27 -19.84 -4.30 7.88
CA CYS A 27 -18.68 -4.05 7.03
C CYS A 27 -19.07 -3.59 5.60
N ARG A 28 -20.15 -4.17 5.02
CA ARG A 28 -20.67 -3.74 3.72
C ARG A 28 -21.30 -2.35 3.78
N ARG A 29 -21.98 -2.01 4.88
CA ARG A 29 -22.58 -0.68 5.12
C ARG A 29 -21.50 0.40 5.21
N LEU A 30 -20.47 0.18 6.03
CA LEU A 30 -19.33 1.09 6.18
C LEU A 30 -18.58 1.29 4.85
N ARG A 31 -18.37 0.21 4.07
CA ARG A 31 -17.76 0.31 2.73
C ARG A 31 -18.61 1.09 1.72
N ARG A 32 -19.94 1.09 1.86
CA ARG A 32 -20.83 1.90 0.99
C ARG A 32 -20.79 3.36 1.39
N SER A 33 -20.87 3.69 2.68
CA SER A 33 -20.81 5.09 3.13
C SER A 33 -19.50 5.78 2.75
N ASP A 34 -18.38 5.06 2.81
CA ASP A 34 -17.08 5.57 2.37
C ASP A 34 -16.98 5.74 0.85
N ARG A 35 -17.75 4.98 0.07
CA ARG A 35 -17.76 5.07 -1.39
C ARG A 35 -18.62 6.23 -1.87
N ASP A 36 -19.75 6.49 -1.20
CA ASP A 36 -20.70 7.54 -1.55
C ASP A 36 -20.23 8.94 -1.09
N ALA A 37 -19.28 9.00 -0.14
CA ALA A 37 -18.71 10.26 0.38
C ALA A 37 -17.48 10.77 -0.41
N ILE A 38 -16.97 10.00 -1.36
CA ILE A 38 -15.83 10.39 -2.19
C ILE A 38 -16.40 10.81 -3.54
N PRO A 39 -16.36 12.10 -3.91
CA PRO A 39 -16.79 12.51 -5.25
C PRO A 39 -16.04 11.68 -6.29
N ASP A 40 -16.76 11.09 -7.25
CA ASP A 40 -16.20 10.36 -8.41
C ASP A 40 -15.21 11.21 -9.24
N GLN A 41 -15.11 12.51 -8.93
CA GLN A 41 -14.20 13.50 -9.52
C GLN A 41 -12.81 13.56 -8.87
N LEU A 42 -12.56 12.84 -7.76
CA LEU A 42 -11.20 12.72 -7.21
C LEU A 42 -10.40 11.68 -8.01
N GLY A 43 -10.12 12.02 -9.27
CA GLY A 43 -9.00 11.42 -9.99
C GLY A 43 -7.68 11.78 -9.30
N PRO A 44 -6.62 10.97 -9.46
CA PRO A 44 -5.29 11.42 -9.06
C PRO A 44 -5.02 12.78 -9.73
N PRO A 45 -4.60 13.83 -9.00
CA PRO A 45 -4.17 15.10 -9.57
C PRO A 45 -3.41 14.90 -10.87
N GLU A 46 -3.71 15.67 -11.92
CA GLU A 46 -3.13 15.46 -13.28
C GLU A 46 -1.59 15.40 -13.27
N VAL A 47 -0.96 16.06 -12.30
CA VAL A 47 0.49 15.98 -12.01
C VAL A 47 1.01 14.56 -11.78
N PHE A 48 0.13 13.61 -11.44
CA PHE A 48 0.47 12.21 -11.18
C PHE A 48 0.46 11.32 -12.42
N ASN A 49 -0.02 11.82 -13.57
CA ASN A 49 0.01 11.11 -14.85
C ASN A 49 1.24 11.45 -15.71
N ASP A 50 2.02 12.47 -15.33
CA ASP A 50 3.19 12.91 -16.11
C ASP A 50 4.49 12.45 -15.46
N ALA A 51 5.25 11.60 -16.18
CA ALA A 51 6.59 11.16 -15.77
C ALA A 51 7.56 12.35 -15.60
N ARG A 52 7.28 13.50 -16.23
CA ARG A 52 8.05 14.75 -16.08
C ARG A 52 7.87 15.41 -14.71
N GLY A 53 6.80 15.07 -13.96
CA GLY A 53 6.53 15.59 -12.62
C GLY A 53 7.63 15.27 -11.61
N CYS A 54 8.29 14.11 -11.73
CA CYS A 54 9.36 13.67 -10.82
C CYS A 54 10.54 14.64 -10.73
N ALA A 55 10.94 15.28 -11.83
CA ALA A 55 12.09 16.18 -11.82
C ALA A 55 11.75 17.54 -11.19
N ALA A 56 10.51 17.99 -11.34
CA ALA A 56 10.03 19.24 -10.75
C ALA A 56 9.75 19.09 -9.24
N GLU A 57 9.16 17.97 -8.80
CA GLU A 57 8.93 17.69 -7.38
C GLU A 57 10.23 17.47 -6.59
N ARG A 58 11.22 16.75 -7.17
CA ARG A 58 12.55 16.61 -6.56
C ARG A 58 13.21 17.96 -6.28
N ARG A 59 13.07 18.93 -7.19
CA ARG A 59 13.55 20.30 -6.98
C ARG A 59 12.72 21.07 -5.93
N ARG A 60 11.41 20.83 -5.88
CA ARG A 60 10.48 21.52 -4.97
C ARG A 60 10.67 21.14 -3.51
N HIS A 61 11.00 19.88 -3.23
CA HIS A 61 11.18 19.37 -1.87
C HIS A 61 12.55 19.67 -1.24
N GLY A 62 13.42 20.47 -1.88
CA GLY A 62 14.64 21.01 -1.27
C GLY A 62 15.75 20.00 -0.97
N HIS A 63 15.44 18.70 -1.02
CA HIS A 63 16.43 17.62 -0.96
C HIS A 63 16.84 17.29 -2.39
N ALA A 64 17.99 17.80 -2.81
CA ALA A 64 18.69 17.28 -3.96
C ALA A 64 19.07 15.82 -3.65
N VAL A 65 18.13 14.89 -3.88
CA VAL A 65 18.44 13.47 -3.94
C VAL A 65 19.49 13.34 -5.05
N PRO A 66 20.72 12.89 -4.74
CA PRO A 66 21.75 12.71 -5.75
C PRO A 66 21.19 11.84 -6.88
N ASP A 67 21.52 12.13 -8.14
CA ASP A 67 21.01 11.33 -9.27
C ASP A 67 21.33 9.83 -9.12
N ALA A 68 22.39 9.50 -8.38
CA ALA A 68 22.82 8.15 -8.01
C ALA A 68 21.92 7.43 -6.98
N GLU A 69 20.93 8.10 -6.39
CA GLU A 69 19.98 7.51 -5.42
C GLU A 69 18.56 7.44 -6.02
N THR A 70 18.46 7.32 -7.35
CA THR A 70 17.17 7.39 -8.05
C THR A 70 16.82 6.11 -8.80
N GLY A 71 15.53 5.80 -8.87
CA GLY A 71 15.04 4.59 -9.55
C GLY A 71 15.54 3.29 -8.89
N PRO A 72 16.29 2.43 -9.59
CA PRO A 72 16.79 1.17 -9.03
C PRO A 72 17.79 1.35 -7.88
N ASP A 73 18.34 2.55 -7.68
CA ASP A 73 19.30 2.86 -6.62
C ASP A 73 18.66 3.58 -5.41
N SER A 74 17.34 3.53 -5.27
CA SER A 74 16.62 4.11 -4.13
C SER A 74 17.20 3.62 -2.80
N ARG A 75 17.74 4.56 -2.00
CA ARG A 75 18.32 4.29 -0.69
C ARG A 75 17.25 3.86 0.31
N THR A 76 16.06 4.43 0.21
CA THR A 76 14.93 4.07 1.07
C THR A 76 14.51 2.61 0.81
N VAL A 77 14.33 2.23 -0.46
CA VAL A 77 14.02 0.83 -0.82
C VAL A 77 15.14 -0.11 -0.37
N THR A 78 16.40 0.25 -0.63
CA THR A 78 17.56 -0.58 -0.25
C THR A 78 17.62 -0.82 1.26
N SER A 79 17.48 0.24 2.07
CA SER A 79 17.51 0.14 3.53
C SER A 79 16.39 -0.74 4.06
N ARG A 80 15.16 -0.51 3.59
CA ARG A 80 13.98 -1.25 4.04
C ARG A 80 14.02 -2.73 3.62
N LEU A 81 14.40 -3.04 2.38
CA LEU A 81 14.54 -4.44 1.93
C LEU A 81 15.59 -5.20 2.76
N ARG A 82 16.72 -4.56 3.10
CA ARG A 82 17.74 -5.17 3.97
C ARG A 82 17.20 -5.51 5.35
N MET A 83 16.38 -4.63 5.93
CA MET A 83 15.77 -4.85 7.25
C MET A 83 14.66 -5.91 7.20
N SER A 84 13.67 -5.72 6.32
CA SER A 84 12.48 -6.57 6.23
C SER A 84 12.74 -7.96 5.65
N CYS A 85 13.80 -8.12 4.85
CA CYS A 85 14.15 -9.40 4.23
C CYS A 85 15.42 -10.03 4.81
N ALA A 86 15.90 -9.61 5.98
CA ALA A 86 17.12 -10.16 6.59
C ALA A 86 17.07 -11.69 6.79
N GLY A 87 15.87 -12.26 6.97
CA GLY A 87 15.66 -13.71 7.12
C GLY A 87 15.50 -14.48 5.80
N TRP A 88 15.55 -13.82 4.64
CA TRP A 88 15.39 -14.48 3.35
C TRP A 88 16.68 -15.18 2.93
N ARG A 89 16.56 -16.37 2.31
CA ARG A 89 17.72 -17.10 1.76
C ARG A 89 18.58 -16.23 0.84
N LYS A 90 17.93 -15.36 0.05
CA LYS A 90 18.58 -14.33 -0.76
C LYS A 90 17.82 -13.02 -0.61
N VAL A 91 18.45 -12.06 0.07
CA VAL A 91 17.92 -10.71 0.27
C VAL A 91 17.66 -10.07 -1.10
N PRO A 92 16.46 -9.48 -1.32
CA PRO A 92 16.15 -8.76 -2.54
C PRO A 92 17.06 -7.55 -2.77
N THR A 93 17.42 -7.29 -4.03
CA THR A 93 18.06 -6.03 -4.41
C THR A 93 17.04 -4.96 -4.80
N ALA A 94 17.44 -3.70 -4.78
CA ALA A 94 16.57 -2.60 -5.24
C ALA A 94 16.27 -2.70 -6.74
N GLU A 95 17.16 -3.27 -7.55
CA GLU A 95 16.88 -3.64 -8.95
C GLU A 95 15.79 -4.72 -9.08
N GLU A 96 15.81 -5.76 -8.24
CA GLU A 96 14.74 -6.77 -8.22
C GLU A 96 13.39 -6.14 -7.86
N PHE A 97 13.39 -5.21 -6.92
CA PHE A 97 12.20 -4.44 -6.57
C PHE A 97 11.72 -3.55 -7.72
N HIS A 98 12.63 -2.78 -8.35
CA HIS A 98 12.29 -1.92 -9.48
C HIS A 98 11.72 -2.75 -10.64
N ARG A 99 12.31 -3.91 -10.95
CA ARG A 99 11.75 -4.83 -11.94
C ARG A 99 10.35 -5.31 -11.54
N ALA A 100 10.15 -5.69 -10.28
CA ALA A 100 8.84 -6.12 -9.77
C ALA A 100 7.76 -5.04 -9.93
N VAL A 101 8.10 -3.77 -9.67
CA VAL A 101 7.20 -2.61 -9.85
C VAL A 101 6.73 -2.45 -11.29
N HIS A 102 7.59 -2.77 -12.26
CA HIS A 102 7.35 -2.53 -13.68
C HIS A 102 6.82 -3.77 -14.44
N ASP A 103 6.88 -4.96 -13.86
CA ASP A 103 6.40 -6.20 -14.48
C ASP A 103 4.99 -6.61 -13.99
N PRO A 104 3.94 -6.46 -14.82
CA PRO A 104 2.58 -6.82 -14.44
C PRO A 104 2.36 -8.34 -14.27
N GLU A 105 3.23 -9.19 -14.83
CA GLU A 105 3.16 -10.66 -14.71
C GLU A 105 4.20 -11.24 -13.74
N GLY A 106 4.81 -10.36 -12.94
CA GLY A 106 6.00 -10.66 -12.13
C GLY A 106 5.98 -12.02 -11.43
N THR A 107 7.17 -12.61 -11.33
CA THR A 107 7.39 -13.92 -10.73
C THR A 107 6.86 -14.00 -9.28
N PRO A 108 6.67 -15.21 -8.72
CA PRO A 108 6.31 -15.36 -7.30
C PRO A 108 7.27 -14.64 -6.35
N ARG A 109 8.56 -14.55 -6.70
CA ARG A 109 9.57 -13.80 -5.93
C ARG A 109 9.31 -12.30 -5.98
N GLU A 110 9.07 -11.73 -7.16
CA GLU A 110 8.79 -10.31 -7.35
C GLU A 110 7.48 -9.89 -6.67
N THR A 111 6.47 -10.74 -6.74
CA THR A 111 5.22 -10.55 -5.98
C THR A 111 5.48 -10.52 -4.47
N ALA A 112 6.31 -11.43 -3.96
CA ALA A 112 6.67 -11.45 -2.53
C ALA A 112 7.48 -10.22 -2.11
N ILE A 113 8.37 -9.71 -2.97
CA ILE A 113 9.13 -8.47 -2.73
C ILE A 113 8.16 -7.29 -2.59
N LEU A 114 7.23 -7.11 -3.54
CA LEU A 114 6.25 -6.04 -3.49
C LEU A 114 5.33 -6.16 -2.27
N LEU A 115 4.86 -7.37 -1.96
CA LEU A 115 4.04 -7.59 -0.77
C LEU A 115 4.78 -7.20 0.51
N THR A 116 6.05 -7.60 0.63
CA THR A 116 6.88 -7.24 1.79
C THR A 116 7.04 -5.73 1.89
N TRP A 117 7.38 -5.06 0.78
CA TRP A 117 7.44 -3.59 0.75
C TRP A 117 6.13 -2.94 1.19
N TYR A 118 5.00 -3.38 0.63
CA TYR A 118 3.69 -2.81 0.93
C TYR A 118 3.23 -3.03 2.38
N HIS A 119 3.72 -4.07 3.06
CA HIS A 119 3.33 -4.34 4.45
C HIS A 119 4.31 -3.74 5.46
N GLU A 120 5.59 -3.68 5.13
CA GLU A 120 6.66 -3.34 6.09
C GLU A 120 7.16 -1.90 5.97
N ALA A 121 6.96 -1.25 4.82
CA ALA A 121 7.32 0.16 4.64
C ALA A 121 6.23 1.05 5.21
N ASP A 122 6.60 1.98 6.08
CA ASP A 122 5.66 2.96 6.60
C ASP A 122 5.28 4.02 5.54
N VAL A 123 4.34 4.90 5.87
CA VAL A 123 3.86 5.91 4.92
C VAL A 123 4.93 6.93 4.54
N ALA A 124 5.85 7.26 5.45
CA ALA A 124 6.93 8.19 5.17
C ALA A 124 7.93 7.55 4.20
N GLU A 125 8.32 6.30 4.44
CA GLU A 125 9.20 5.54 3.56
C GLU A 125 8.60 5.32 2.17
N GLN A 126 7.28 5.09 2.10
CA GLN A 126 6.60 4.99 0.82
C GLN A 126 6.59 6.31 0.04
N LEU A 127 6.56 7.46 0.72
CA LEU A 127 6.68 8.77 0.09
C LEU A 127 8.14 9.05 -0.31
N ASP A 128 9.10 8.74 0.54
CA ASP A 128 10.52 8.96 0.28
C ASP A 128 11.00 8.13 -0.91
N ALA A 129 10.67 6.83 -0.96
CA ALA A 129 10.96 5.98 -2.12
C ALA A 129 10.30 6.50 -3.40
N ARG A 130 9.12 7.12 -3.30
CA ARG A 130 8.48 7.79 -4.44
C ARG A 130 9.28 9.01 -4.88
N ILE A 131 9.76 9.86 -3.97
CA ILE A 131 10.57 11.04 -4.30
C ILE A 131 11.91 10.63 -4.95
N GLU A 132 12.52 9.56 -4.46
CA GLU A 132 13.68 8.90 -5.05
C GLU A 132 13.35 8.26 -6.41
N GLY A 133 12.09 8.20 -6.83
CA GLY A 133 11.69 7.69 -8.13
C GLY A 133 11.73 6.17 -8.25
N ALA A 134 11.68 5.44 -7.12
CA ALA A 134 11.66 3.98 -7.12
C ALA A 134 10.43 3.37 -7.79
N TYR A 135 9.33 4.13 -7.87
CA TYR A 135 8.09 3.71 -8.52
C TYR A 135 7.19 4.91 -8.87
N SER A 136 6.13 4.63 -9.64
CA SER A 136 5.14 5.63 -10.07
C SER A 136 4.15 6.02 -8.97
N TRP A 137 3.47 7.16 -9.13
CA TRP A 137 2.35 7.57 -8.25
C TRP A 137 1.22 6.53 -8.18
N ARG A 138 1.00 5.79 -9.28
CA ARG A 138 0.01 4.70 -9.32
C ARG A 138 0.38 3.56 -8.37
N GLU A 139 1.65 3.20 -8.30
CA GLU A 139 2.13 2.18 -7.36
C GLU A 139 2.12 2.69 -5.91
N LEU A 140 2.44 3.97 -5.68
CA LEU A 140 2.26 4.56 -4.34
C LEU A 140 0.80 4.45 -3.87
N ALA A 141 -0.17 4.78 -4.72
CA ALA A 141 -1.58 4.67 -4.37
C ALA A 141 -1.97 3.21 -4.05
N ARG A 142 -1.41 2.23 -4.78
CA ARG A 142 -1.62 0.79 -4.48
C ARG A 142 -1.01 0.39 -3.14
N ALA A 143 0.20 0.87 -2.85
CA ALA A 143 0.90 0.65 -1.60
C ALA A 143 0.10 1.20 -0.40
N LEU A 144 -0.32 2.46 -0.48
CA LEU A 144 -1.11 3.14 0.55
C LEU A 144 -2.46 2.46 0.79
N HIS A 145 -3.12 1.98 -0.27
CA HIS A 145 -4.36 1.23 -0.13
C HIS A 145 -4.17 -0.11 0.60
N ARG A 146 -3.03 -0.79 0.38
CA ARG A 146 -2.74 -2.09 1.02
C ARG A 146 -2.40 -1.98 2.50
N VAL A 147 -1.84 -0.86 2.95
CA VAL A 147 -1.65 -0.57 4.39
C VAL A 147 -2.95 -0.11 5.10
N GLY A 148 -4.10 -0.21 4.43
CA GLY A 148 -5.40 0.05 5.04
C GLY A 148 -5.81 1.52 5.08
N LEU A 149 -5.09 2.42 4.39
CA LEU A 149 -5.58 3.78 4.20
C LEU A 149 -6.78 3.74 3.25
N THR A 150 -7.94 4.20 3.73
CA THR A 150 -9.10 4.41 2.85
C THR A 150 -8.72 5.38 1.74
N ARG A 151 -9.31 5.25 0.55
CA ARG A 151 -9.00 6.11 -0.61
C ARG A 151 -9.00 7.60 -0.25
N GLY A 152 -9.95 8.04 0.57
CA GLY A 152 -10.04 9.42 1.02
C GLY A 152 -8.92 9.84 1.98
N GLU A 153 -8.39 8.94 2.81
CA GLU A 153 -7.25 9.24 3.68
C GLU A 153 -5.93 9.23 2.91
N ALA A 154 -5.74 8.26 2.00
CA ALA A 154 -4.60 8.24 1.10
C ALA A 154 -4.53 9.53 0.25
N ALA A 155 -5.65 9.93 -0.37
CA ALA A 155 -5.73 11.17 -1.14
C ALA A 155 -5.45 12.42 -0.27
N ARG A 156 -5.97 12.48 0.97
CA ARG A 156 -5.68 13.59 1.90
C ARG A 156 -4.20 13.66 2.28
N ARG A 157 -3.55 12.52 2.54
CA ARG A 157 -2.11 12.47 2.86
C ARG A 157 -1.26 12.90 1.68
N LEU A 158 -1.57 12.39 0.47
CA LEU A 158 -0.89 12.79 -0.77
C LEU A 158 -1.05 14.29 -1.06
N ASN A 159 -2.27 14.83 -0.92
CA ASN A 159 -2.52 16.26 -1.12
C ASN A 159 -1.84 17.15 -0.08
N ARG A 160 -1.72 16.70 1.17
CA ARG A 160 -0.98 17.44 2.21
C ARG A 160 0.50 17.45 1.90
N PHE A 161 1.03 16.33 1.40
CA PHE A 161 2.42 16.20 1.00
C PHE A 161 2.75 17.13 -0.17
N ALA A 162 1.93 17.14 -1.23
CA ALA A 162 2.12 17.98 -2.41
C ALA A 162 1.99 19.51 -2.18
N ARG A 163 1.43 19.94 -1.03
CA ARG A 163 1.26 21.35 -0.65
C ARG A 163 2.40 21.91 0.20
N ARG A 164 3.32 21.07 0.66
CA ARG A 164 4.54 21.47 1.39
C ARG A 164 5.66 21.69 0.40
#